data_AF-A0A3M1NXP5-F1
#
_entry.id   AF-A0A3M1NXP5-F1
#
_cell.length_a   1.000
_cell.length_b   1.000
_cell.length_c   1.000
_cell.angle_alpha   90.00
_cell.angle_beta   90.00
_cell.angle_gamma   90.00
#
_symmetry.space_group_name_H-M   'P 1'
#
loop_
_entity.id
_entity.type
_entity.pdbx_description
1 polymer ?
#
loop_
_entity_poly.entity_id
_entity_poly.type
_entity_poly.pdbx_seq_one_letter_code
_entity_poly.pdbx_strand_id
1 'polypeptide(L)'
;EARVRPILEAVRTGGDAAVRDFTQRFDGVALGDLAVPPEALAAARVPDDLAAAIRLARRNIEAFHAAQRTATARIETAPGVTCWRRAVPIERVGLYVPGGTAPLFSTVLMLGIPARLAGCREVVLCTPPGPDGTLPPAIAFTAHLLGIDRVFRIGGAQAIAALAYGTESVPRVDKIFGPGNQYVTVAKQLVQREGVAIDLPAGPTEVAVVADETARPAFVAADLLSQAEHGPDSQVILISTCSNIVDNVLTEVERQLEDLPRKDIAKQALAHSKAVVFDDKATAMAFVNAYAAEHLILAVENPEALAEQVVNAGSVFLGHLTPESAGDYASGTNHTLPTNGYARAYSGVSLDAFVKQITFQALTEEGLRTIGPAVATMARAEALEGHARAVTRRLDALAGAPPPALPPRTGRVHRQTKETDIHVTLTLDGHGHADVHTGLGFFDHMLEQIARHGGFDLTVHVDGDLHVDEHHTIEDTALALGAALLDALGDKRGIERYGFLLPMDDALAQVALDLSGRSWPVWDVPFTREHVGDVPTEMFAHFFKSFADAAKCNLNIRAEGANDHHKIEAVFKAFARALRQAVRRDPARMDVLPSTKGTL
;
A
#
# COMPACT_ATOMS: atom_id res chain seq x y z
N GLU A 1 23.95 21.18 18.68
CA GLU A 1 24.39 20.88 17.29
C GLU A 1 25.76 21.45 16.91
N ALA A 2 26.03 22.77 17.06
CA ALA A 2 27.28 23.40 16.58
C ALA A 2 28.58 22.76 17.10
N ARG A 3 28.55 22.17 18.31
CA ARG A 3 29.69 21.42 18.88
C ARG A 3 29.82 19.98 18.36
N VAL A 4 28.73 19.39 17.86
CA VAL A 4 28.67 17.97 17.47
C VAL A 4 28.96 17.79 15.98
N ARG A 5 28.46 18.68 15.11
CA ARG A 5 28.69 18.59 13.66
C ARG A 5 30.17 18.50 13.27
N PRO A 6 31.10 19.29 13.86
CA PRO A 6 32.51 19.17 13.54
C PRO A 6 33.10 17.79 13.89
N ILE A 7 32.63 17.17 14.97
CA ILE A 7 33.06 15.82 15.38
C ILE A 7 32.61 14.79 14.35
N LEU A 8 31.33 14.86 13.93
CA LEU A 8 30.78 13.97 12.91
C LEU A 8 31.56 14.07 11.58
N GLU A 9 31.83 15.29 11.12
CA GLU A 9 32.55 15.52 9.86
C GLU A 9 34.02 15.08 9.93
N ALA A 10 34.69 15.32 11.06
CA ALA A 10 36.05 14.86 11.28
C ALA A 10 36.14 13.33 11.25
N VAL A 11 35.19 12.60 11.84
CA VAL A 11 35.18 11.13 11.77
C VAL A 11 34.83 10.64 10.35
N ARG A 12 33.89 11.30 9.66
CA ARG A 12 33.53 10.95 8.29
C ARG A 12 34.72 11.02 7.32
N THR A 13 35.57 12.03 7.48
CA THR A 13 36.70 12.30 6.58
C THR A 13 38.01 11.67 7.06
N GLY A 14 38.21 11.56 8.37
CA GLY A 14 39.46 11.12 9.01
C GLY A 14 39.41 9.72 9.65
N GLY A 15 38.28 9.02 9.57
CA GLY A 15 38.16 7.62 10.01
C GLY A 15 38.64 7.37 11.44
N ASP A 16 39.34 6.25 11.65
CA ASP A 16 39.88 5.84 12.94
C ASP A 16 40.83 6.88 13.54
N ALA A 17 41.55 7.65 12.72
CA ALA A 17 42.48 8.66 13.22
C ALA A 17 41.74 9.77 13.98
N ALA A 18 40.63 10.26 13.43
CA ALA A 18 39.78 11.23 14.11
C ALA A 18 39.11 10.65 15.37
N VAL A 19 38.70 9.38 15.33
CA VAL A 19 38.14 8.71 16.51
C VAL A 19 39.17 8.63 17.64
N ARG A 20 40.42 8.24 17.35
CA ARG A 20 41.52 8.21 18.34
C ARG A 20 41.80 9.59 18.93
N ASP A 21 41.84 10.63 18.10
CA ASP A 21 42.07 12.02 18.57
C ASP A 21 40.98 12.45 19.57
N PHE A 22 39.71 12.21 19.25
CA PHE A 22 38.61 12.55 20.16
C PHE A 22 38.59 11.68 21.42
N THR A 23 38.95 10.40 21.34
CA THR A 23 39.11 9.55 22.53
C THR A 23 40.23 10.06 23.43
N GLN A 24 41.39 10.44 22.88
CA GLN A 24 42.45 11.04 23.69
C GLN A 24 42.02 12.36 24.32
N ARG A 25 41.29 13.19 23.57
CA ARG A 25 40.84 14.51 24.02
C ARG A 25 39.76 14.46 25.10
N PHE A 26 38.78 13.57 24.96
CA PHE A 26 37.59 13.55 25.82
C PHE A 26 37.65 12.46 26.89
N ASP A 27 38.22 11.30 26.58
CA ASP A 27 38.35 10.18 27.52
C ASP A 27 39.73 10.17 28.21
N GLY A 28 40.68 10.99 27.74
CA GLY A 28 42.02 11.14 28.36
C GLY A 28 42.99 10.00 28.03
N VAL A 29 42.62 9.10 27.12
CA VAL A 29 43.38 7.88 26.82
C VAL A 29 43.81 7.85 25.35
N ALA A 30 45.11 7.66 25.12
CA ALA A 30 45.62 7.33 23.79
C ALA A 30 45.46 5.83 23.51
N LEU A 31 44.64 5.48 22.52
CA LEU A 31 44.41 4.10 22.11
C LEU A 31 45.21 3.73 20.87
N GLY A 32 45.87 2.57 20.90
CA GLY A 32 46.39 1.92 19.69
C GLY A 32 45.24 1.33 18.86
N ASP A 33 44.69 0.22 19.34
CA ASP A 33 43.52 -0.41 18.72
C ASP A 33 42.20 0.06 19.33
N LEU A 34 41.23 0.38 18.49
CA LEU A 34 39.87 0.73 18.89
C LEU A 34 39.05 -0.51 19.26
N ALA A 35 39.29 -1.61 18.55
CA ALA A 35 38.60 -2.89 18.76
C ALA A 35 39.13 -3.60 20.00
N VAL A 36 38.23 -4.27 20.72
CA VAL A 36 38.58 -5.16 21.82
C VAL A 36 38.65 -6.59 21.27
N PRO A 37 39.79 -7.29 21.41
CA PRO A 37 39.93 -8.65 20.90
C PRO A 37 38.94 -9.63 21.56
N PRO A 38 38.37 -10.60 20.82
CA PRO A 38 37.44 -11.58 21.37
C PRO A 38 37.99 -12.37 22.56
N GLU A 39 39.29 -12.67 22.56
CA GLU A 39 39.99 -13.34 23.65
C GLU A 39 40.00 -12.50 24.94
N ALA A 40 40.06 -11.17 24.83
CA ALA A 40 40.00 -10.28 25.98
C ALA A 40 38.58 -10.28 26.60
N LEU A 41 37.54 -10.36 25.76
CA LEU A 41 36.15 -10.48 26.22
C LEU A 41 35.94 -11.84 26.93
N ALA A 42 36.45 -12.94 26.37
CA ALA A 42 36.34 -14.28 26.95
C ALA A 42 37.14 -14.43 28.25
N ALA A 43 38.25 -13.71 28.38
CA ALA A 43 39.07 -13.67 29.59
C ALA A 43 38.48 -12.81 30.72
N ALA A 44 37.49 -11.95 30.42
CA ALA A 44 36.90 -11.07 31.43
C ALA A 44 36.30 -11.86 32.60
N ARG A 45 36.59 -11.40 33.81
CA ARG A 45 36.08 -11.97 35.06
C ARG A 45 35.46 -10.87 35.90
N VAL A 46 34.41 -11.23 36.62
CA VAL A 46 33.75 -10.40 37.63
C VAL A 46 33.52 -11.27 38.86
N PRO A 47 33.31 -10.68 40.06
CA PRO A 47 32.90 -11.42 41.25
C PRO A 47 31.71 -12.36 40.99
N ASP A 48 31.68 -13.51 41.66
CA ASP A 48 30.71 -14.57 41.39
C ASP A 48 29.26 -14.14 41.66
N ASP A 49 29.05 -13.31 42.67
CA ASP A 49 27.76 -12.69 43.00
C ASP A 49 27.29 -11.76 41.88
N LEU A 50 28.17 -10.90 41.36
CA LEU A 50 27.88 -10.05 40.20
C LEU A 50 27.60 -10.88 38.95
N ALA A 51 28.39 -11.93 38.69
CA ALA A 51 28.13 -12.84 37.58
C ALA A 51 26.75 -13.52 37.70
N ALA A 52 26.36 -13.93 38.90
CA ALA A 52 25.04 -14.51 39.17
C ALA A 52 23.91 -13.49 38.95
N ALA A 53 24.08 -12.24 39.41
CA ALA A 53 23.13 -11.16 39.21
C ALA A 53 22.94 -10.82 37.71
N ILE A 54 24.03 -10.69 36.95
CA ILE A 54 23.98 -10.46 35.49
C ILE A 54 23.24 -11.59 34.78
N ARG A 55 23.46 -12.84 35.18
CA ARG A 55 22.75 -13.99 34.60
C ARG A 55 21.26 -14.02 34.97
N LEU A 56 20.90 -13.57 36.18
CA LEU A 56 19.49 -13.42 36.58
C LEU A 56 18.80 -12.34 35.73
N ALA A 57 19.39 -11.15 35.66
CA ALA A 57 18.91 -10.06 34.82
C ALA A 57 18.72 -10.50 33.37
N ARG A 58 19.74 -11.17 32.79
CA ARG A 58 19.65 -11.75 31.44
C ARG A 58 18.42 -12.63 31.28
N ARG A 59 18.18 -13.59 32.19
CA ARG A 59 17.04 -14.52 32.07
C ARG A 59 15.71 -13.78 32.06
N ASN A 60 15.55 -12.79 32.93
CA ASN A 60 14.29 -12.04 33.04
C ASN A 60 14.07 -11.15 31.81
N ILE A 61 15.10 -10.44 31.35
CA ILE A 61 15.04 -9.59 30.14
C ILE A 61 14.78 -10.44 28.90
N GLU A 62 15.44 -11.60 28.78
CA GLU A 62 15.25 -12.54 27.68
C GLU A 62 13.82 -13.10 27.67
N ALA A 63 13.28 -13.47 28.84
CA ALA A 63 11.90 -13.94 28.95
C ALA A 63 10.89 -12.87 28.52
N PHE A 64 11.05 -11.63 28.98
CA PHE A 64 10.13 -10.54 28.66
C PHE A 64 10.17 -10.18 27.16
N HIS A 65 11.37 -10.06 26.57
CA HIS A 65 11.49 -9.71 25.15
C HIS A 65 11.11 -10.87 24.22
N ALA A 66 11.37 -12.13 24.61
CA ALA A 66 10.97 -13.29 23.81
C ALA A 66 9.43 -13.41 23.70
N ALA A 67 8.70 -13.04 24.74
CA ALA A 67 7.24 -13.02 24.76
C ALA A 67 6.62 -12.01 23.78
N GLN A 68 7.38 -11.02 23.30
CA GLN A 68 6.92 -9.99 22.36
C GLN A 68 6.87 -10.51 20.90
N ARG A 69 7.35 -11.72 20.62
CA ARG A 69 7.33 -12.30 19.26
C ARG A 69 5.90 -12.46 18.77
N THR A 70 5.56 -11.72 17.71
CA THR A 70 4.25 -11.84 17.05
C THR A 70 4.28 -12.94 15.99
N ALA A 71 3.35 -13.90 16.07
CA ALA A 71 3.18 -14.91 15.04
C ALA A 71 2.75 -14.27 13.71
N THR A 72 3.28 -14.76 12.59
CA THR A 72 2.88 -14.28 11.26
C THR A 72 1.48 -14.76 10.93
N ALA A 73 0.49 -13.86 10.95
CA ALA A 73 -0.87 -14.12 10.50
C ALA A 73 -1.02 -13.80 9.02
N ARG A 74 -1.58 -14.74 8.24
CA ARG A 74 -2.00 -14.52 6.85
C ARG A 74 -3.47 -14.15 6.84
N ILE A 75 -3.80 -13.03 6.21
CA ILE A 75 -5.13 -12.44 6.21
C ILE A 75 -5.65 -12.46 4.78
N GLU A 76 -6.74 -13.18 4.55
CA GLU A 76 -7.49 -13.06 3.30
C GLU A 76 -8.40 -11.83 3.38
N THR A 77 -8.09 -10.82 2.58
CA THR A 77 -8.79 -9.52 2.59
C THR A 77 -9.98 -9.48 1.63
N ALA A 78 -9.93 -10.33 0.61
CA ALA A 78 -10.98 -10.62 -0.36
C ALA A 78 -10.71 -12.03 -0.93
N PRO A 79 -11.70 -12.70 -1.54
CA PRO A 79 -11.50 -14.01 -2.16
C PRO A 79 -10.27 -14.02 -3.07
N GLY A 80 -9.29 -14.88 -2.76
CA GLY A 80 -8.06 -15.00 -3.55
C GLY A 80 -7.03 -13.88 -3.33
N VAL A 81 -7.20 -13.00 -2.35
CA VAL A 81 -6.27 -11.90 -2.01
C VAL A 81 -5.75 -12.07 -0.58
N THR A 82 -4.54 -12.60 -0.45
CA THR A 82 -3.90 -12.82 0.86
C THR A 82 -2.81 -11.79 1.13
N CYS A 83 -2.87 -11.12 2.28
CA CYS A 83 -1.88 -10.18 2.78
C CYS A 83 -1.31 -10.67 4.12
N TRP A 84 -0.03 -10.44 4.40
CA TRP A 84 0.58 -10.74 5.70
C TRP A 84 1.76 -9.82 5.98
N ARG A 85 2.19 -9.78 7.23
CA ARG A 85 3.37 -9.02 7.67
C ARG A 85 4.36 -9.95 8.35
N ARG A 86 5.64 -9.83 8.01
CA ARG A 86 6.73 -10.63 8.58
C ARG A 86 7.78 -9.72 9.20
N ALA A 87 8.12 -10.00 10.45
CA ALA A 87 9.27 -9.40 11.12
C ALA A 87 10.57 -9.94 10.50
N VAL A 88 11.43 -9.05 10.02
CA VAL A 88 12.74 -9.38 9.44
C VAL A 88 13.80 -8.57 10.18
N PRO A 89 14.82 -9.19 10.80
CA PRO A 89 15.83 -8.47 11.56
C PRO A 89 16.54 -7.40 10.73
N ILE A 90 16.92 -6.33 11.41
CA ILE A 90 17.92 -5.39 10.89
C ILE A 90 19.25 -6.14 10.83
N GLU A 91 19.96 -6.02 9.70
CA GLU A 91 21.14 -6.85 9.46
C GLU A 91 22.28 -6.45 10.40
N ARG A 92 22.61 -5.16 10.46
CA ARG A 92 23.65 -4.65 11.35
C ARG A 92 23.15 -3.54 12.26
N VAL A 93 23.36 -3.71 13.56
CA VAL A 93 22.95 -2.73 14.58
C VAL A 93 24.13 -2.29 15.42
N GLY A 94 24.16 -0.99 15.76
CA GLY A 94 25.13 -0.39 16.65
C GLY A 94 24.52 -0.13 18.02
N LEU A 95 25.17 -0.58 19.08
CA LEU A 95 24.75 -0.42 20.46
C LEU A 95 25.73 0.54 21.15
N TYR A 96 25.26 1.74 21.49
CA TYR A 96 26.02 2.66 22.31
C TYR A 96 25.72 2.40 23.78
N VAL A 97 26.77 2.13 24.57
CA VAL A 97 26.67 1.92 26.01
C VAL A 97 27.43 3.04 26.72
N PRO A 98 26.75 3.92 27.48
CA PRO A 98 27.43 4.99 28.19
C PRO A 98 28.48 4.45 29.18
N GLY A 99 29.48 5.28 29.44
CA GLY A 99 30.48 5.07 30.48
C GLY A 99 30.96 6.40 31.04
N GLY A 100 32.15 6.42 31.63
CA GLY A 100 32.69 7.57 32.34
C GLY A 100 32.78 7.29 33.83
N THR A 101 31.91 7.91 34.64
CA THR A 101 31.94 7.76 36.10
C THR A 101 31.44 6.40 36.60
N ALA A 102 30.65 5.67 35.80
CA ALA A 102 30.16 4.34 36.14
C ALA A 102 30.05 3.42 34.90
N PRO A 103 30.37 2.12 35.01
CA PRO A 103 30.21 1.16 33.92
C PRO A 103 28.77 0.63 33.85
N LEU A 104 27.99 1.07 32.85
CA LEU A 104 26.58 0.68 32.68
C LEU A 104 26.42 -0.67 31.94
N PHE A 105 26.87 -1.75 32.56
CA PHE A 105 26.75 -3.10 31.97
C PHE A 105 25.29 -3.59 31.85
N SER A 106 24.35 -3.01 32.61
CA SER A 106 22.90 -3.24 32.44
C SER A 106 22.41 -2.84 31.05
N THR A 107 22.87 -1.71 30.50
CA THR A 107 22.52 -1.27 29.14
C THR A 107 22.99 -2.25 28.06
N VAL A 108 24.10 -2.97 28.30
CA VAL A 108 24.55 -4.06 27.42
C VAL A 108 23.48 -5.16 27.32
N LEU A 109 22.87 -5.54 28.45
CA LEU A 109 21.77 -6.51 28.50
C LEU A 109 20.55 -5.98 27.76
N MET A 110 20.13 -4.75 28.09
CA MET A 110 18.91 -4.12 27.58
C MET A 110 18.93 -3.93 26.06
N LEU A 111 20.10 -3.74 25.46
CA LEU A 111 20.24 -3.60 24.01
C LEU A 111 20.62 -4.92 23.32
N GLY A 112 21.55 -5.68 23.90
CA GLY A 112 22.11 -6.88 23.28
C GLY A 112 21.14 -8.05 23.24
N ILE A 113 20.32 -8.24 24.28
CA ILE A 113 19.35 -9.33 24.36
C ILE A 113 18.29 -9.23 23.25
N PRO A 114 17.54 -8.12 23.10
CA PRO A 114 16.56 -8.02 22.01
C PRO A 114 17.20 -8.07 20.62
N ALA A 115 18.42 -7.53 20.42
CA ALA A 115 19.15 -7.65 19.16
C ALA A 115 19.42 -9.12 18.79
N ARG A 116 19.87 -9.93 19.76
CA ARG A 116 20.11 -11.37 19.58
C ARG A 116 18.81 -12.13 19.37
N LEU A 117 17.76 -11.83 20.14
CA LEU A 117 16.45 -12.46 19.99
C LEU A 117 15.79 -12.16 18.64
N ALA A 118 16.00 -10.96 18.08
CA ALA A 118 15.52 -10.58 16.75
C ALA A 118 16.26 -11.34 15.65
N GLY A 119 17.50 -11.76 15.90
CA GLY A 119 18.37 -12.40 14.91
C GLY A 119 19.14 -11.39 14.05
N CYS A 120 19.51 -10.24 14.61
CA CYS A 120 20.45 -9.32 13.95
C CYS A 120 21.75 -10.04 13.61
N ARG A 121 22.22 -9.89 12.38
CA ARG A 121 23.36 -10.65 11.84
C ARG A 121 24.69 -10.18 12.43
N GLU A 122 24.82 -8.86 12.65
CA GLU A 122 26.02 -8.28 13.22
C GLU A 122 25.63 -7.19 14.25
N VAL A 123 26.06 -7.40 15.49
CA VAL A 123 25.83 -6.51 16.63
C VAL A 123 27.16 -5.88 17.03
N VAL A 124 27.24 -4.56 16.88
CA VAL A 124 28.43 -3.76 17.15
C VAL A 124 28.21 -2.96 18.41
N LEU A 125 29.08 -3.08 19.41
CA LEU A 125 28.98 -2.33 20.66
C LEU A 125 30.10 -1.29 20.74
N CYS A 126 29.73 -0.05 21.07
CA CYS A 126 30.65 1.03 21.38
C CYS A 126 30.43 1.50 22.81
N THR A 127 31.51 1.63 23.57
CA THR A 127 31.50 2.19 24.92
C THR A 127 32.83 2.88 25.19
N PRO A 128 32.90 4.03 25.89
CA PRO A 128 34.17 4.67 26.17
C PRO A 128 35.12 3.76 26.96
N PRO A 129 36.45 3.93 26.80
CA PRO A 129 37.42 3.17 27.58
C PRO A 129 37.38 3.58 29.06
N GLY A 130 37.87 2.70 29.93
CA GLY A 130 38.21 3.05 31.31
C GLY A 130 39.43 4.00 31.38
N PRO A 131 39.74 4.55 32.56
CA PRO A 131 40.86 5.50 32.73
C PRO A 131 42.24 4.96 32.33
N ASP A 132 42.41 3.64 32.36
CA ASP A 132 43.62 2.92 31.94
C ASP A 132 43.60 2.50 30.46
N GLY A 133 42.56 2.89 29.73
CA GLY A 133 42.32 2.53 28.34
C GLY A 133 41.72 1.15 28.12
N THR A 134 41.45 0.37 29.17
CA THR A 134 40.86 -0.95 29.05
C THR A 134 39.34 -0.88 28.97
N LEU A 135 38.70 -1.98 28.60
CA LEU A 135 37.25 -2.10 28.67
C LEU A 135 36.85 -2.47 30.12
N PRO A 136 35.86 -1.82 30.75
CA PRO A 136 35.41 -2.20 32.09
C PRO A 136 35.04 -3.70 32.18
N PRO A 137 35.54 -4.46 33.18
CA PRO A 137 35.38 -5.92 33.21
C PRO A 137 33.93 -6.40 33.16
N ALA A 138 33.00 -5.69 33.80
CA ALA A 138 31.58 -6.03 33.77
C ALA A 138 30.93 -5.85 32.39
N ILE A 139 31.36 -4.84 31.62
CA ILE A 139 30.91 -4.67 30.24
C ILE A 139 31.50 -5.79 29.36
N ALA A 140 32.79 -6.08 29.50
CA ALA A 140 33.47 -7.13 28.76
C ALA A 140 32.82 -8.51 29.00
N PHE A 141 32.59 -8.86 30.28
CA PHE A 141 31.91 -10.09 30.69
C PHE A 141 30.50 -10.18 30.11
N THR A 142 29.73 -9.09 30.18
CA THR A 142 28.35 -9.06 29.68
C THR A 142 28.29 -9.15 28.16
N ALA A 143 29.17 -8.44 27.45
CA ALA A 143 29.28 -8.51 26.00
C ALA A 143 29.64 -9.93 25.52
N HIS A 144 30.58 -10.59 26.21
CA HIS A 144 30.90 -11.99 25.95
C HIS A 144 29.71 -12.92 26.23
N LEU A 145 29.02 -12.75 27.37
CA LEU A 145 27.87 -13.54 27.77
C LEU A 145 26.72 -13.50 26.72
N LEU A 146 26.52 -12.34 26.08
CA LEU A 146 25.52 -12.15 25.03
C LEU A 146 26.05 -12.47 23.63
N GLY A 147 27.34 -12.82 23.53
CA GLY A 147 28.02 -13.13 22.27
C GLY A 147 28.11 -11.96 21.30
N ILE A 148 28.22 -10.70 21.77
CA ILE A 148 28.33 -9.49 20.92
C ILE A 148 29.47 -9.65 19.88
N ASP A 149 29.23 -9.32 18.61
CA ASP A 149 30.13 -9.71 17.51
C ASP A 149 31.39 -8.84 17.47
N ARG A 150 31.24 -7.53 17.66
CA ARG A 150 32.35 -6.57 17.64
C ARG A 150 32.19 -5.55 18.76
N VAL A 151 33.24 -5.36 19.56
CA VAL A 151 33.25 -4.40 20.67
C VAL A 151 34.35 -3.37 20.44
N PHE A 152 34.03 -2.10 20.57
CA PHE A 152 34.94 -0.98 20.44
C PHE A 152 34.94 -0.11 21.68
N ARG A 153 36.12 0.22 22.17
CA ARG A 153 36.33 1.06 23.36
C ARG A 153 36.38 2.55 22.98
N ILE A 154 35.28 3.04 22.41
CA ILE A 154 35.07 4.43 21.96
C ILE A 154 33.71 4.96 22.45
N GLY A 155 33.66 6.22 22.88
CA GLY A 155 32.45 6.87 23.39
C GLY A 155 32.02 8.11 22.61
N GLY A 156 31.01 8.82 23.13
CA GLY A 156 30.62 10.15 22.67
C GLY A 156 30.08 10.25 21.24
N ALA A 157 30.07 11.46 20.70
CA ALA A 157 29.62 11.73 19.34
C ALA A 157 30.50 11.07 18.27
N GLN A 158 31.79 10.86 18.55
CA GLN A 158 32.72 10.18 17.67
C GLN A 158 32.39 8.70 17.50
N ALA A 159 31.91 8.01 18.54
CA ALA A 159 31.42 6.63 18.41
C ALA A 159 30.16 6.55 17.56
N ILE A 160 29.22 7.49 17.73
CA ILE A 160 28.01 7.56 16.90
C ILE A 160 28.36 7.82 15.44
N ALA A 161 29.33 8.72 15.17
CA ALA A 161 29.83 8.97 13.82
C ALA A 161 30.46 7.71 13.20
N ALA A 162 31.28 6.99 13.97
CA ALA A 162 31.93 5.77 13.51
C ALA A 162 30.91 4.67 13.18
N LEU A 163 29.86 4.51 13.99
CA LEU A 163 28.75 3.60 13.69
C LEU A 163 27.95 4.04 12.45
N ALA A 164 27.72 5.34 12.28
CA ALA A 164 26.88 5.88 11.20
C ALA A 164 27.56 5.88 9.83
N TYR A 165 28.85 6.21 9.78
CA TYR A 165 29.61 6.37 8.53
C TYR A 165 30.50 5.16 8.24
N GLY A 166 30.86 4.39 9.26
CA GLY A 166 31.94 3.41 9.19
C GLY A 166 33.31 4.09 9.23
N THR A 167 34.31 3.33 9.66
CA THR A 167 35.73 3.68 9.58
C THR A 167 36.51 2.45 9.09
N GLU A 168 37.84 2.53 9.06
CA GLU A 168 38.70 1.40 8.72
C GLU A 168 38.47 0.20 9.65
N SER A 169 38.21 0.47 10.94
CA SER A 169 37.94 -0.57 11.93
C SER A 169 36.45 -0.74 12.25
N VAL A 170 35.67 0.33 12.41
CA VAL A 170 34.27 0.27 12.84
C VAL A 170 33.35 0.09 11.63
N PRO A 171 32.51 -0.95 11.57
CA PRO A 171 31.64 -1.15 10.42
C PRO A 171 30.45 -0.19 10.49
N ARG A 172 30.04 0.36 9.35
CA ARG A 172 28.79 1.13 9.24
C ARG A 172 27.57 0.28 9.55
N VAL A 173 26.70 0.72 10.45
CA VAL A 173 25.46 0.02 10.85
C VAL A 173 24.21 0.61 10.20
N ASP A 174 23.10 -0.13 10.23
CA ASP A 174 21.81 0.31 9.67
C ASP A 174 20.95 1.06 10.70
N LYS A 175 21.10 0.73 11.99
CA LYS A 175 20.39 1.39 13.08
C LYS A 175 21.27 1.48 14.34
N ILE A 176 21.26 2.65 14.99
CA ILE A 176 22.01 2.92 16.23
C ILE A 176 21.07 3.00 17.42
N PHE A 177 21.43 2.31 18.50
CA PHE A 177 20.66 2.18 19.72
C PHE A 177 21.45 2.69 20.92
N GLY A 178 20.72 3.00 21.98
CA GLY A 178 21.26 3.21 23.31
C GLY A 178 21.15 4.65 23.80
N PRO A 179 21.02 4.82 25.12
CA PRO A 179 20.96 6.13 25.75
C PRO A 179 22.34 6.79 25.73
N GLY A 180 22.39 8.08 26.05
CA GLY A 180 23.65 8.79 26.20
C GLY A 180 23.43 10.23 26.61
N ASN A 181 24.53 10.93 26.92
CA ASN A 181 24.43 12.35 27.21
C ASN A 181 23.95 13.15 26.00
N GLN A 182 23.67 14.43 26.21
CA GLN A 182 23.21 15.36 25.17
C GLN A 182 24.06 15.36 23.88
N TYR A 183 25.37 15.10 23.94
CA TYR A 183 26.23 15.07 22.74
C TYR A 183 25.96 13.82 21.89
N VAL A 184 25.78 12.67 22.54
CA VAL A 184 25.41 11.39 21.90
C VAL A 184 24.04 11.51 21.26
N THR A 185 23.06 12.07 21.97
CA THR A 185 21.69 12.23 21.48
C THR A 185 21.61 13.17 20.30
N VAL A 186 22.29 14.32 20.38
CA VAL A 186 22.39 15.25 19.25
C VAL A 186 23.11 14.60 18.07
N ALA A 187 24.15 13.79 18.31
CA ALA A 187 24.82 13.05 17.24
C ALA A 187 23.87 12.06 16.55
N LYS A 188 23.12 11.26 17.33
CA LYS A 188 22.09 10.33 16.83
C LYS A 188 21.04 11.05 15.99
N GLN A 189 20.51 12.18 16.46
CA GLN A 189 19.53 12.99 15.72
C GLN A 189 20.10 13.54 14.40
N LEU A 190 21.37 13.95 14.39
CA LEU A 190 22.02 14.48 13.19
C LEU A 190 22.24 13.39 12.14
N VAL A 191 22.77 12.22 12.52
CA VAL A 191 22.98 11.11 11.57
C VAL A 191 21.65 10.52 11.08
N GLN A 192 20.57 10.62 11.87
CA GLN A 192 19.24 10.25 11.43
C GLN A 192 18.73 11.09 10.25
N ARG A 193 19.01 12.40 10.27
CA ARG A 193 18.67 13.30 9.15
C ARG A 193 19.42 12.96 7.86
N GLU A 194 20.50 12.18 7.96
CA GLU A 194 21.32 11.72 6.84
C GLU A 194 21.02 10.27 6.42
N GLY A 195 20.05 9.61 7.06
CA GLY A 195 19.52 8.31 6.64
C GLY A 195 19.92 7.11 7.50
N VAL A 196 20.63 7.30 8.63
CA VAL A 196 20.90 6.20 9.58
C VAL A 196 19.80 6.14 10.63
N ALA A 197 19.08 5.01 10.74
CA ALA A 197 18.01 4.92 11.72
C ALA A 197 18.55 4.99 13.16
N ILE A 198 17.75 5.52 14.08
CA ILE A 198 18.00 5.46 15.52
C ILE A 198 16.77 4.87 16.23
N ASP A 199 16.95 4.39 17.45
CA ASP A 199 15.86 3.94 18.33
C ASP A 199 14.95 5.08 18.78
N LEU A 200 15.46 5.95 19.64
CA LEU A 200 14.73 7.03 20.28
C LEU A 200 15.68 8.18 20.66
N PRO A 201 15.16 9.41 20.78
CA PRO A 201 15.88 10.48 21.47
C PRO A 201 15.88 10.19 22.98
N ALA A 202 17.06 10.14 23.59
CA ALA A 202 17.23 10.03 25.02
C ALA A 202 17.87 11.32 25.56
N GLY A 203 17.23 12.01 26.48
CA GLY A 203 17.80 13.18 27.17
C GLY A 203 18.36 12.80 28.54
N PRO A 204 18.46 13.75 29.47
CA PRO A 204 18.62 13.45 30.89
C PRO A 204 17.48 12.55 31.36
N THR A 205 17.76 11.73 32.37
CA THR A 205 16.84 10.71 32.87
C THR A 205 15.87 11.29 33.90
N GLU A 206 14.65 10.77 33.95
CA GLU A 206 13.57 11.35 34.75
C GLU A 206 12.65 10.31 35.39
N VAL A 207 12.08 10.65 36.56
CA VAL A 207 11.04 9.83 37.22
C VAL A 207 9.93 10.72 37.76
N ALA A 208 8.69 10.29 37.56
CA ALA A 208 7.52 10.85 38.22
C ALA A 208 6.92 9.82 39.18
N VAL A 209 6.69 10.22 40.44
CA VAL A 209 6.08 9.36 41.45
C VAL A 209 4.73 9.93 41.85
N VAL A 210 3.66 9.16 41.66
CA VAL A 210 2.33 9.44 42.20
C VAL A 210 2.20 8.71 43.52
N ALA A 211 2.03 9.46 44.61
CA ALA A 211 1.93 8.90 45.96
C ALA A 211 0.62 9.34 46.62
N ASP A 212 -0.09 8.40 47.26
CA ASP A 212 -1.23 8.70 48.14
C ASP A 212 -0.87 8.49 49.62
N GLU A 213 -1.86 8.58 50.50
CA GLU A 213 -1.70 8.44 51.96
C GLU A 213 -1.22 7.06 52.41
N THR A 214 -1.34 6.04 51.56
CA THR A 214 -0.87 4.67 51.83
C THR A 214 0.60 4.48 51.48
N ALA A 215 1.18 5.41 50.71
CA ALA A 215 2.58 5.38 50.34
C ALA A 215 3.48 5.46 51.58
N ARG A 216 4.58 4.70 51.57
CA ARG A 216 5.61 4.78 52.60
C ARG A 216 6.59 5.90 52.23
N PRO A 217 6.70 7.00 53.01
CA PRO A 217 7.53 8.15 52.63
C PRO A 217 8.98 7.79 52.32
N ALA A 218 9.55 6.85 53.08
CA ALA A 218 10.92 6.37 52.89
C ALA A 218 11.17 5.63 51.58
N PHE A 219 10.14 4.98 51.02
CA PHE A 219 10.29 4.30 49.73
C PHE A 219 10.22 5.31 48.60
N VAL A 220 9.23 6.20 48.64
CA VAL A 220 9.09 7.28 47.63
C VAL A 220 10.31 8.19 47.62
N ALA A 221 10.85 8.56 48.79
CA ALA A 221 12.08 9.35 48.87
C ALA A 221 13.29 8.61 48.24
N ALA A 222 13.42 7.31 48.48
CA ALA A 222 14.48 6.49 47.89
C ALA A 222 14.33 6.39 46.36
N ASP A 223 13.11 6.25 45.85
CA ASP A 223 12.83 6.21 44.41
C ASP A 223 13.16 7.55 43.72
N LEU A 224 12.82 8.68 44.34
CA LEU A 224 13.20 10.00 43.82
C LEU A 224 14.73 10.17 43.81
N LEU A 225 15.40 9.72 44.87
CA LEU A 225 16.85 9.85 44.99
C LEU A 225 17.62 8.91 44.06
N SER A 226 17.12 7.70 43.79
CA SER A 226 17.77 6.76 42.88
C SER A 226 17.91 7.35 41.48
N GLN A 227 16.91 8.10 41.03
CA GLN A 227 16.98 8.77 39.73
C GLN A 227 17.80 10.07 39.78
N ALA A 228 17.70 10.84 40.87
CA ALA A 228 18.44 12.09 41.04
C ALA A 228 19.97 11.88 41.03
N GLU A 229 20.47 10.72 41.47
CA GLU A 229 21.92 10.47 41.49
C GLU A 229 22.53 10.15 40.11
N HIS A 230 21.73 9.90 39.08
CA HIS A 230 22.24 9.58 37.74
C HIS A 230 23.10 10.70 37.16
N GLY A 231 22.63 11.95 37.20
CA GLY A 231 23.30 13.10 36.64
C GLY A 231 22.73 14.43 37.14
N PRO A 232 23.51 15.53 37.05
CA PRO A 232 23.06 16.85 37.52
C PRO A 232 21.92 17.44 36.67
N ASP A 233 21.69 16.87 35.49
CA ASP A 233 20.63 17.21 34.55
C ASP A 233 19.37 16.33 34.69
N SER A 234 19.38 15.32 35.57
CA SER A 234 18.19 14.51 35.89
C SER A 234 17.07 15.37 36.51
N GLN A 235 15.83 14.92 36.37
CA GLN A 235 14.66 15.57 36.97
C GLN A 235 13.73 14.57 37.62
N VAL A 236 13.29 14.86 38.85
CA VAL A 236 12.32 14.01 39.57
C VAL A 236 11.09 14.81 39.96
N ILE A 237 9.91 14.21 39.82
CA ILE A 237 8.63 14.86 40.12
C ILE A 237 7.85 14.02 41.12
N LEU A 238 7.47 14.61 42.25
CA LEU A 238 6.54 14.01 43.20
C LEU A 238 5.14 14.59 42.97
N ILE A 239 4.14 13.73 42.84
CA ILE A 239 2.75 14.09 42.55
C ILE A 239 1.86 13.48 43.62
N SER A 240 1.00 14.29 44.24
CA SER A 240 0.02 13.79 45.21
C SER A 240 -1.24 14.63 45.26
N THR A 241 -2.28 14.10 45.90
CA THR A 241 -3.47 14.86 46.33
C THR A 241 -3.48 15.10 47.84
N CYS A 242 -2.42 14.72 48.56
CA CYS A 242 -2.31 14.89 50.00
C CYS A 242 -1.01 15.62 50.36
N SER A 243 -1.11 16.78 50.99
CA SER A 243 0.07 17.57 51.39
C SER A 243 0.90 16.86 52.46
N ASN A 244 0.24 16.15 53.38
CA ASN A 244 0.93 15.45 54.47
C ASN A 244 1.87 14.36 53.95
N ILE A 245 1.50 13.59 52.92
CA ILE A 245 2.43 12.62 52.34
C ILE A 245 3.63 13.32 51.68
N VAL A 246 3.40 14.44 50.99
CA VAL A 246 4.47 15.23 50.36
C VAL A 246 5.47 15.74 51.40
N ASP A 247 5.01 16.36 52.49
CA ASP A 247 5.89 16.88 53.54
C ASP A 247 6.74 15.78 54.20
N ASN A 248 6.13 14.62 54.43
CA ASN A 248 6.82 13.45 54.99
C ASN A 248 7.85 12.87 54.01
N VAL A 249 7.56 12.84 52.71
CA VAL A 249 8.51 12.41 51.68
C VAL A 249 9.68 13.39 51.59
N LEU A 250 9.43 14.69 51.58
CA LEU A 250 10.49 15.70 51.49
C LEU A 250 11.44 15.64 52.69
N THR A 251 10.91 15.46 53.91
CA THR A 251 11.71 15.25 55.12
C THR A 251 12.66 14.04 54.96
N GLU A 252 12.16 12.98 54.36
CA GLU A 252 12.91 11.74 54.19
C GLU A 252 13.90 11.81 53.02
N VAL A 253 13.60 12.59 51.97
CA VAL A 253 14.56 12.95 50.91
C VAL A 253 15.74 13.69 51.52
N GLU A 254 15.51 14.70 52.36
CA GLU A 254 16.59 15.44 53.04
C GLU A 254 17.44 14.51 53.90
N ARG A 255 16.79 13.60 54.64
CA ARG A 255 17.48 12.64 55.51
C ARG A 255 18.36 11.67 54.71
N GLN A 256 17.81 11.03 53.68
CA GLN A 256 18.52 10.01 52.90
C GLN A 256 19.61 10.62 52.01
N LEU A 257 19.41 11.85 51.53
CA LEU A 257 20.37 12.55 50.68
C LEU A 257 21.74 12.73 51.35
N GLU A 258 21.79 12.93 52.67
CA GLU A 258 23.06 13.14 53.36
C GLU A 258 23.95 11.89 53.40
N ASP A 259 23.34 10.71 53.32
CA ASP A 259 24.02 9.40 53.33
C ASP A 259 24.42 8.94 51.91
N LEU A 260 24.00 9.63 50.85
CA LEU A 260 24.30 9.24 49.47
C LEU A 260 25.74 9.59 49.06
N PRO A 261 26.51 8.62 48.52
CA PRO A 261 27.86 8.89 48.00
C PRO A 261 27.86 9.95 46.88
N ARG A 262 26.79 10.00 46.07
CA ARG A 262 26.63 10.94 44.94
C ARG A 262 25.76 12.16 45.30
N LYS A 263 25.67 12.54 46.59
CA LYS A 263 24.77 13.60 47.06
C LYS A 263 24.92 14.95 46.35
N ASP A 264 26.13 15.35 45.97
CA ASP A 264 26.34 16.64 45.29
C ASP A 264 25.75 16.65 43.87
N ILE A 265 25.69 15.49 43.21
CA ILE A 265 25.02 15.31 41.92
C ILE A 265 23.51 15.33 42.14
N ALA A 266 23.01 14.53 43.10
CA ALA A 266 21.58 14.48 43.42
C ALA A 266 21.04 15.86 43.86
N LYS A 267 21.80 16.66 44.62
CA LYS A 267 21.45 18.04 45.00
C LYS A 267 21.22 18.95 43.78
N GLN A 268 22.00 18.77 42.71
CA GLN A 268 21.83 19.54 41.48
C GLN A 268 20.56 19.15 40.72
N ALA A 269 20.29 17.85 40.59
CA ALA A 269 19.04 17.35 40.00
C ALA A 269 17.80 17.80 40.80
N LEU A 270 17.88 17.73 42.13
CA LEU A 270 16.81 18.17 43.04
C LEU A 270 16.50 19.67 42.92
N ALA A 271 17.48 20.52 42.59
CA ALA A 271 17.27 21.96 42.38
C ALA A 271 16.31 22.26 41.20
N HIS A 272 16.19 21.33 40.25
CA HIS A 272 15.31 21.42 39.08
C HIS A 272 14.06 20.53 39.19
N SER A 273 13.93 19.80 40.31
CA SER A 273 12.84 18.88 40.61
C SER A 273 11.68 19.59 41.32
N LYS A 274 10.49 18.96 41.35
CA LYS A 274 9.28 19.55 41.96
C LYS A 274 8.44 18.51 42.69
N ALA A 275 7.85 18.92 43.80
CA ALA A 275 6.68 18.25 44.38
C ALA A 275 5.43 19.09 44.09
N VAL A 276 4.36 18.44 43.63
CA VAL A 276 3.12 19.10 43.23
C VAL A 276 1.94 18.43 43.90
N VAL A 277 1.15 19.23 44.63
CA VAL A 277 -0.10 18.81 45.27
C VAL A 277 -1.25 19.28 44.39
N PHE A 278 -2.15 18.36 44.05
CA PHE A 278 -3.36 18.64 43.28
C PHE A 278 -4.61 18.49 44.16
N ASP A 279 -5.66 19.23 43.84
CA ASP A 279 -6.93 19.16 44.59
C ASP A 279 -7.66 17.82 44.39
N ASP A 280 -7.43 17.16 43.25
CA ASP A 280 -8.10 15.92 42.89
C ASP A 280 -7.25 15.01 42.00
N LYS A 281 -7.60 13.71 42.02
CA LYS A 281 -6.87 12.65 41.31
C LYS A 281 -6.94 12.80 39.78
N ALA A 282 -8.03 13.32 39.24
CA ALA A 282 -8.20 13.46 37.79
C ALA A 282 -7.25 14.54 37.25
N THR A 283 -7.15 15.68 37.93
CA THR A 283 -6.19 16.74 37.59
C THR A 283 -4.75 16.25 37.73
N ALA A 284 -4.43 15.49 38.79
CA ALA A 284 -3.11 14.88 38.96
C ALA A 284 -2.75 13.95 37.78
N MET A 285 -3.68 13.08 37.34
CA MET A 285 -3.45 12.19 36.20
C MET A 285 -3.37 12.93 34.86
N ALA A 286 -4.13 14.01 34.69
CA ALA A 286 -3.98 14.89 33.53
C ALA A 286 -2.57 15.49 33.47
N PHE A 287 -2.01 15.88 34.63
CA PHE A 287 -0.62 16.33 34.72
C PHE A 287 0.38 15.21 34.43
N VAL A 288 0.22 14.00 34.98
CA VAL A 288 1.08 12.83 34.68
C VAL A 288 1.17 12.60 33.17
N ASN A 289 0.02 12.57 32.49
CA ASN A 289 -0.04 12.36 31.04
C ASN A 289 0.50 13.56 30.23
N ALA A 290 0.43 14.78 30.78
CA ALA A 290 1.03 15.96 30.18
C ALA A 290 2.55 16.06 30.43
N TYR A 291 3.05 15.51 31.52
CA TYR A 291 4.48 15.45 31.78
C TYR A 291 5.14 14.38 30.91
N ALA A 292 4.49 13.21 30.75
CA ALA A 292 4.94 12.11 29.90
C ALA A 292 6.35 11.62 30.28
N ALA A 293 6.50 11.19 31.53
CA ALA A 293 7.77 10.77 32.11
C ALA A 293 8.39 9.57 31.39
N GLU A 294 9.72 9.49 31.45
CA GLU A 294 10.48 8.26 31.18
C GLU A 294 10.01 7.11 32.10
N HIS A 295 10.07 7.35 33.41
CA HIS A 295 9.62 6.41 34.45
C HIS A 295 8.44 6.97 35.24
N LEU A 296 7.39 6.17 35.43
CA LEU A 296 6.23 6.52 36.25
C LEU A 296 6.01 5.49 37.36
N ILE A 297 6.12 5.90 38.62
CA ILE A 297 5.84 5.05 39.78
C ILE A 297 4.47 5.42 40.35
N LEU A 298 3.59 4.43 40.49
CA LEU A 298 2.27 4.56 41.11
C LEU A 298 2.31 3.94 42.52
N ALA A 299 2.77 4.71 43.49
CA ALA A 299 2.85 4.33 44.90
C ALA A 299 1.51 4.63 45.61
N VAL A 300 0.46 3.91 45.23
CA VAL A 300 -0.91 4.12 45.70
C VAL A 300 -1.58 2.80 46.13
N GLU A 301 -2.71 2.86 46.83
CA GLU A 301 -3.41 1.68 47.36
C GLU A 301 -3.87 0.71 46.25
N ASN A 302 -4.46 1.26 45.17
CA ASN A 302 -4.92 0.49 44.01
C ASN A 302 -4.22 0.98 42.73
N PRO A 303 -2.96 0.56 42.49
CA PRO A 303 -2.15 1.08 41.40
C PRO A 303 -2.62 0.57 40.03
N GLU A 304 -3.21 -0.62 39.96
CA GLU A 304 -3.71 -1.22 38.71
C GLU A 304 -4.86 -0.40 38.13
N ALA A 305 -5.84 -0.02 38.96
CA ALA A 305 -6.95 0.83 38.52
C ALA A 305 -6.49 2.24 38.09
N LEU A 306 -5.37 2.73 38.65
CA LEU A 306 -4.81 4.02 38.24
C LEU A 306 -4.00 3.89 36.94
N ALA A 307 -3.33 2.75 36.74
CA ALA A 307 -2.55 2.47 35.53
C ALA A 307 -3.41 2.50 34.25
N GLU A 308 -4.69 2.13 34.31
CA GLU A 308 -5.63 2.23 33.18
C GLU A 308 -5.82 3.67 32.67
N GLN A 309 -5.49 4.68 33.47
CA GLN A 309 -5.58 6.09 33.11
C GLN A 309 -4.27 6.66 32.53
N VAL A 310 -3.20 5.85 32.50
CA VAL A 310 -1.91 6.25 31.94
C VAL A 310 -1.99 6.20 30.42
N VAL A 311 -1.75 7.34 29.79
CA VAL A 311 -1.68 7.52 28.34
C VAL A 311 -0.24 7.68 27.88
N ASN A 312 0.58 8.44 28.63
CA ASN A 312 1.97 8.72 28.26
C ASN A 312 2.92 8.43 29.43
N ALA A 313 3.71 7.37 29.30
CA ALA A 313 4.86 7.05 30.15
C ALA A 313 5.79 6.08 29.39
N GLY A 314 7.09 6.14 29.63
CA GLY A 314 8.03 5.19 29.05
C GLY A 314 7.88 3.79 29.67
N SER A 315 7.98 3.71 30.99
CA SER A 315 7.74 2.49 31.78
C SER A 315 6.98 2.84 33.08
N VAL A 316 6.09 1.94 33.50
CA VAL A 316 5.21 2.15 34.66
C VAL A 316 5.47 1.10 35.74
N PHE A 317 5.60 1.54 36.98
CA PHE A 317 5.89 0.72 38.15
C PHE A 317 4.72 0.79 39.13
N LEU A 318 4.17 -0.38 39.50
CA LEU A 318 2.89 -0.46 40.21
C LEU A 318 3.06 -0.88 41.67
N GLY A 319 2.58 -0.04 42.58
CA GLY A 319 2.52 -0.34 44.01
C GLY A 319 3.83 -0.10 44.77
N HIS A 320 3.78 -0.29 46.08
CA HIS A 320 4.83 0.14 47.01
C HIS A 320 6.12 -0.69 46.99
N LEU A 321 6.15 -1.83 46.28
CA LEU A 321 7.28 -2.78 46.27
C LEU A 321 7.93 -2.91 44.89
N THR A 322 7.66 -1.95 44.00
CA THR A 322 8.11 -1.99 42.61
C THR A 322 8.96 -0.75 42.33
N PRO A 323 10.18 -0.64 42.89
CA PRO A 323 11.04 0.52 42.65
C PRO A 323 11.53 0.53 41.20
N GLU A 324 11.86 1.72 40.69
CA GLU A 324 12.45 1.90 39.34
C GLU A 324 13.70 1.03 39.14
N SER A 325 14.54 0.96 40.18
CA SER A 325 15.72 0.10 40.24
C SER A 325 15.45 -1.35 39.82
N ALA A 326 14.26 -1.90 40.07
CA ALA A 326 13.96 -3.26 39.60
C ALA A 326 13.90 -3.31 38.06
N GLY A 327 13.30 -2.31 37.42
CA GLY A 327 13.23 -2.16 35.96
C GLY A 327 14.57 -1.88 35.30
N ASP A 328 15.41 -1.07 35.95
CA ASP A 328 16.73 -0.72 35.43
C ASP A 328 17.68 -1.90 35.30
N TYR A 329 17.46 -2.94 36.10
CA TYR A 329 18.39 -4.05 36.22
C TYR A 329 17.79 -5.41 35.86
N ALA A 330 16.65 -5.82 36.44
CA ALA A 330 16.33 -7.24 36.51
C ALA A 330 14.85 -7.65 36.42
N SER A 331 13.88 -6.74 36.39
CA SER A 331 12.46 -7.13 36.27
C SER A 331 12.18 -7.82 34.93
N GLY A 332 12.87 -7.38 33.88
CA GLY A 332 12.76 -7.85 32.50
C GLY A 332 12.37 -6.76 31.50
N THR A 333 11.78 -5.65 31.97
CA THR A 333 11.48 -4.48 31.13
C THR A 333 12.75 -3.81 30.62
N ASN A 334 12.65 -3.01 29.57
CA ASN A 334 13.79 -2.31 28.98
C ASN A 334 13.92 -0.90 29.55
N HIS A 335 15.12 -0.53 30.04
CA HIS A 335 15.37 0.80 30.58
C HIS A 335 15.83 1.83 29.54
N THR A 336 15.96 1.45 28.27
CA THR A 336 16.28 2.42 27.21
C THR A 336 14.98 3.04 26.78
N LEU A 337 14.63 4.16 27.42
CA LEU A 337 13.32 4.78 27.37
C LEU A 337 13.39 6.21 26.81
N PRO A 338 12.27 6.71 26.26
CA PRO A 338 12.19 8.09 25.79
C PRO A 338 12.05 9.06 26.97
N THR A 339 12.87 10.11 26.97
CA THR A 339 12.82 11.18 28.01
C THR A 339 12.39 12.51 27.42
N ASN A 340 12.32 13.59 28.20
CA ASN A 340 11.97 14.95 27.76
C ASN A 340 10.60 15.00 27.05
N GLY A 341 9.64 14.22 27.56
CA GLY A 341 8.29 14.11 27.01
C GLY A 341 8.18 13.32 25.69
N TYR A 342 9.25 12.69 25.21
CA TYR A 342 9.18 11.85 24.01
C TYR A 342 8.31 10.61 24.19
N ALA A 343 8.00 10.21 25.44
CA ALA A 343 7.04 9.13 25.74
C ALA A 343 5.63 9.37 25.15
N ARG A 344 5.32 10.59 24.70
CA ARG A 344 4.09 10.91 23.95
C ARG A 344 3.98 10.24 22.59
N ALA A 345 5.10 9.86 21.99
CA ALA A 345 5.15 9.34 20.62
C ALA A 345 6.16 8.22 20.40
N TYR A 346 7.07 7.99 21.35
CA TYR A 346 8.07 6.94 21.32
C TYR A 346 7.77 5.91 22.40
N SER A 347 8.07 4.66 22.08
CA SER A 347 8.14 3.58 23.07
C SER A 347 9.57 3.39 23.53
N GLY A 348 9.74 2.70 24.67
CA GLY A 348 11.01 2.09 25.01
C GLY A 348 11.53 1.12 23.95
N VAL A 349 12.82 0.81 24.02
CA VAL A 349 13.42 -0.24 23.20
C VAL A 349 12.71 -1.57 23.51
N SER A 350 12.32 -2.28 22.45
CA SER A 350 11.62 -3.57 22.50
C SER A 350 12.19 -4.51 21.43
N LEU A 351 11.68 -5.73 21.34
CA LEU A 351 12.05 -6.65 20.26
C LEU A 351 11.74 -6.06 18.87
N ASP A 352 10.62 -5.33 18.75
CA ASP A 352 10.19 -4.72 17.50
C ASP A 352 11.14 -3.61 17.02
N ALA A 353 11.90 -2.99 17.94
CA ALA A 353 12.87 -1.97 17.59
C ALA A 353 14.02 -2.50 16.70
N PHE A 354 14.26 -3.83 16.70
CA PHE A 354 15.34 -4.51 15.98
C PHE A 354 14.88 -5.22 14.68
N VAL A 355 13.62 -5.09 14.30
CA VAL A 355 13.07 -5.72 13.08
C VAL A 355 12.40 -4.69 12.16
N LYS A 356 12.31 -5.06 10.88
CA LYS A 356 11.47 -4.41 9.88
C LYS A 356 10.22 -5.27 9.71
N GLN A 357 9.06 -4.63 9.69
CA GLN A 357 7.79 -5.30 9.48
C GLN A 357 7.42 -5.26 7.99
N ILE A 358 7.92 -6.22 7.21
CA ILE A 358 7.72 -6.26 5.74
C ILE A 358 6.33 -6.82 5.43
N THR A 359 5.54 -6.09 4.64
CA THR A 359 4.26 -6.56 4.10
C THR A 359 4.47 -7.40 2.84
N PHE A 360 3.68 -8.46 2.74
CA PHE A 360 3.65 -9.35 1.59
C PHE A 360 2.20 -9.50 1.16
N GLN A 361 2.00 -9.62 -0.15
CA GLN A 361 0.70 -9.87 -0.73
C GLN A 361 0.82 -10.91 -1.85
N ALA A 362 -0.17 -11.77 -1.95
CA ALA A 362 -0.29 -12.76 -3.01
C ALA A 362 -1.74 -12.78 -3.50
N LEU A 363 -1.91 -12.71 -4.81
CA LEU A 363 -3.20 -12.77 -5.48
C LEU A 363 -3.25 -14.02 -6.34
N THR A 364 -4.36 -14.76 -6.25
CA THR A 364 -4.72 -15.77 -7.24
C THR A 364 -5.34 -15.11 -8.46
N GLU A 365 -5.64 -15.88 -9.51
CA GLU A 365 -6.42 -15.39 -10.66
C GLU A 365 -7.78 -14.83 -10.23
N GLU A 366 -8.48 -15.53 -9.33
CA GLU A 366 -9.74 -15.09 -8.73
C GLU A 366 -9.57 -13.77 -7.98
N GLY A 367 -8.51 -13.65 -7.17
CA GLY A 367 -8.22 -12.41 -6.45
C GLY A 367 -7.99 -11.22 -7.38
N LEU A 368 -7.24 -11.44 -8.46
CA LEU A 368 -6.99 -10.40 -9.46
C LEU A 368 -8.26 -10.02 -10.21
N ARG A 369 -9.11 -10.99 -10.59
CA ARG A 369 -10.42 -10.71 -11.20
C ARG A 369 -11.34 -9.93 -10.26
N THR A 370 -11.27 -10.23 -8.96
CA THR A 370 -12.08 -9.59 -7.92
C THR A 370 -11.70 -8.12 -7.73
N ILE A 371 -10.43 -7.81 -7.46
CA ILE A 371 -10.03 -6.44 -7.12
C ILE A 371 -9.52 -5.63 -8.32
N GLY A 372 -9.13 -6.28 -9.41
CA GLY A 372 -8.47 -5.65 -10.54
C GLY A 372 -9.25 -4.50 -11.18
N PRO A 373 -10.57 -4.63 -11.47
CA PRO A 373 -11.37 -3.53 -12.01
C PRO A 373 -11.41 -2.30 -11.11
N ALA A 374 -11.49 -2.49 -9.79
CA ALA A 374 -11.46 -1.40 -8.81
C ALA A 374 -10.09 -0.70 -8.84
N VAL A 375 -8.98 -1.46 -8.83
CA VAL A 375 -7.62 -0.91 -8.90
C VAL A 375 -7.42 -0.09 -10.18
N ALA A 376 -7.84 -0.60 -11.34
CA ALA A 376 -7.72 0.12 -12.61
C ALA A 376 -8.56 1.41 -12.63
N THR A 377 -9.74 1.39 -12.01
CA THR A 377 -10.62 2.57 -11.91
C THR A 377 -10.00 3.65 -11.03
N MET A 378 -9.50 3.28 -9.84
CA MET A 378 -8.81 4.21 -8.94
C MET A 378 -7.53 4.77 -9.58
N ALA A 379 -6.71 3.91 -10.19
CA ALA A 379 -5.48 4.33 -10.85
C ALA A 379 -5.75 5.34 -11.99
N ARG A 380 -6.81 5.17 -12.78
CA ARG A 380 -7.19 6.14 -13.81
C ARG A 380 -7.73 7.44 -13.22
N ALA A 381 -8.49 7.38 -12.13
CA ALA A 381 -8.95 8.57 -11.42
C ALA A 381 -7.77 9.39 -10.86
N GLU A 382 -6.68 8.73 -10.47
CA GLU A 382 -5.42 9.36 -10.07
C GLU A 382 -4.49 9.72 -11.25
N ALA A 383 -4.96 9.55 -12.50
CA ALA A 383 -4.18 9.76 -13.73
C ALA A 383 -2.89 8.89 -13.85
N LEU A 384 -2.86 7.73 -13.21
CA LEU A 384 -1.75 6.77 -13.20
C LEU A 384 -1.99 5.60 -14.17
N GLU A 385 -2.01 5.89 -15.47
CA GLU A 385 -2.34 4.90 -16.52
C GLU A 385 -1.39 3.67 -16.52
N GLY A 386 -0.11 3.85 -16.16
CA GLY A 386 0.83 2.73 -16.00
C GLY A 386 0.38 1.71 -14.93
N HIS A 387 -0.19 2.18 -13.82
CA HIS A 387 -0.72 1.32 -12.75
C HIS A 387 -1.97 0.56 -13.22
N ALA A 388 -2.88 1.25 -13.91
CA ALA A 388 -4.06 0.62 -14.48
C ALA A 388 -3.69 -0.50 -15.48
N ARG A 389 -2.75 -0.21 -16.40
CA ARG A 389 -2.29 -1.18 -17.41
C ARG A 389 -1.61 -2.40 -16.79
N ALA A 390 -0.88 -2.24 -15.69
CA ALA A 390 -0.27 -3.36 -14.99
C ALA A 390 -1.32 -4.42 -14.56
N VAL A 391 -2.52 -3.97 -14.19
CA VAL A 391 -3.64 -4.85 -13.83
C VAL A 391 -4.36 -5.35 -15.08
N THR A 392 -4.78 -4.45 -15.98
CA THR A 392 -5.63 -4.85 -17.12
C THR A 392 -4.93 -5.83 -18.04
N ARG A 393 -3.63 -5.70 -18.29
CA ARG A 393 -2.88 -6.65 -19.13
C ARG A 393 -2.92 -8.09 -18.59
N ARG A 394 -2.92 -8.24 -17.26
CA ARG A 394 -3.05 -9.55 -16.62
C ARG A 394 -4.48 -10.07 -16.73
N LEU A 395 -5.48 -9.21 -16.55
CA LEU A 395 -6.88 -9.56 -16.77
C LEU A 395 -7.15 -10.00 -18.22
N ASP A 396 -6.59 -9.28 -19.20
CA ASP A 396 -6.67 -9.62 -20.62
C ASP A 396 -6.07 -11.00 -20.90
N ALA A 397 -4.89 -11.29 -20.34
CA ALA A 397 -4.23 -12.59 -20.48
C ALA A 397 -5.06 -13.72 -19.85
N LEU A 398 -5.71 -13.47 -18.71
CA LEU A 398 -6.61 -14.41 -18.04
C LEU A 398 -7.93 -14.61 -18.79
N ALA A 399 -8.36 -13.66 -19.63
CA ALA A 399 -9.56 -13.79 -20.46
C ALA A 399 -9.34 -14.67 -21.70
N GLY A 400 -8.08 -15.03 -22.02
CA GLY A 400 -7.72 -15.77 -23.23
C GLY A 400 -7.64 -14.86 -24.46
N ALA A 401 -6.95 -15.33 -25.51
CA ALA A 401 -6.92 -14.61 -26.78
C ALA A 401 -8.36 -14.48 -27.35
N PRO A 402 -8.75 -13.32 -27.90
CA PRO A 402 -10.00 -13.24 -28.64
C PRO A 402 -10.01 -14.32 -29.73
N PRO A 403 -11.15 -15.01 -29.97
CA PRO A 403 -11.22 -16.03 -31.00
C PRO A 403 -10.78 -15.43 -32.35
N PRO A 404 -10.13 -16.24 -33.23
CA PRO A 404 -9.70 -15.76 -34.54
C PRO A 404 -10.88 -15.17 -35.30
N ALA A 405 -10.65 -14.03 -35.95
CA ALA A 405 -11.67 -13.38 -36.79
C ALA A 405 -12.17 -14.38 -37.83
N LEU A 406 -13.48 -14.62 -37.84
CA LEU A 406 -14.11 -15.49 -38.82
C LEU A 406 -13.98 -14.86 -40.22
N PRO A 407 -13.84 -15.66 -41.29
CA PRO A 407 -13.73 -15.13 -42.64
C PRO A 407 -14.97 -14.29 -43.01
N PRO A 408 -14.79 -13.19 -43.76
CA PRO A 408 -15.89 -12.31 -44.17
C PRO A 408 -16.84 -13.05 -45.11
N ARG A 409 -18.14 -12.84 -44.91
CA ARG A 409 -19.19 -13.34 -45.79
C ARG A 409 -19.44 -12.35 -46.92
N THR A 410 -19.10 -12.74 -48.14
CA THR A 410 -19.28 -11.91 -49.33
C THR A 410 -20.05 -12.66 -50.39
N GLY A 411 -21.17 -12.10 -50.84
CA GLY A 411 -21.94 -12.58 -51.99
C GLY A 411 -21.70 -11.70 -53.21
N ARG A 412 -21.67 -12.31 -54.39
CA ARG A 412 -21.44 -11.59 -55.66
C ARG A 412 -22.43 -12.03 -56.71
N VAL A 413 -23.12 -11.06 -57.30
CA VAL A 413 -24.11 -11.30 -58.36
C VAL A 413 -23.82 -10.41 -59.54
N HIS A 414 -23.81 -11.01 -60.72
CA HIS A 414 -23.87 -10.32 -62.00
C HIS A 414 -25.16 -10.77 -62.69
N ARG A 415 -26.01 -9.82 -63.08
CA ARG A 415 -27.28 -10.09 -63.73
C ARG A 415 -27.41 -9.19 -64.95
N GLN A 416 -27.65 -9.81 -66.10
CA GLN A 416 -27.79 -9.12 -67.38
C GLN A 416 -29.10 -9.52 -68.07
N THR A 417 -29.88 -8.54 -68.49
CA THR A 417 -31.10 -8.68 -69.30
C THR A 417 -30.96 -7.89 -70.60
N LYS A 418 -32.06 -7.67 -71.34
CA LYS A 418 -32.02 -6.75 -72.49
C LYS A 418 -32.10 -5.29 -72.03
N GLU A 419 -32.62 -5.08 -70.83
CA GLU A 419 -32.97 -3.80 -70.24
C GLU A 419 -31.89 -3.31 -69.23
N THR A 420 -31.19 -4.21 -68.54
CA THR A 420 -30.21 -3.86 -67.49
C THR A 420 -28.96 -4.75 -67.49
N ASP A 421 -27.82 -4.19 -67.04
CA ASP A 421 -26.60 -4.92 -66.68
C ASP A 421 -26.14 -4.51 -65.28
N ILE A 422 -26.18 -5.44 -64.32
CA ILE A 422 -26.08 -5.15 -62.88
C ILE A 422 -25.01 -6.00 -62.21
N HIS A 423 -24.08 -5.32 -61.53
CA HIS A 423 -23.08 -5.93 -60.67
C HIS A 423 -23.31 -5.55 -59.21
N VAL A 424 -23.51 -6.56 -58.35
CA VAL A 424 -23.63 -6.37 -56.89
C VAL A 424 -22.59 -7.21 -56.15
N THR A 425 -21.85 -6.57 -55.26
CA THR A 425 -21.02 -7.25 -54.24
C THR A 425 -21.47 -6.79 -52.86
N LEU A 426 -21.82 -7.73 -51.98
CA LEU A 426 -22.24 -7.44 -50.61
C LEU A 426 -21.40 -8.24 -49.62
N THR A 427 -20.69 -7.54 -48.73
CA THR A 427 -19.94 -8.13 -47.61
C THR A 427 -20.64 -7.84 -46.29
N LEU A 428 -21.17 -8.88 -45.64
CA LEU A 428 -21.98 -8.76 -44.41
C LEU A 428 -21.17 -8.40 -43.16
N ASP A 429 -19.87 -8.67 -43.18
CA ASP A 429 -18.96 -8.46 -42.05
C ASP A 429 -18.04 -7.25 -42.31
N GLY A 430 -18.57 -6.20 -42.93
CA GLY A 430 -17.83 -5.02 -43.43
C GLY A 430 -17.75 -3.84 -42.45
N HIS A 431 -17.45 -2.66 -43.00
CA HIS A 431 -17.28 -1.41 -42.25
C HIS A 431 -18.30 -0.33 -42.61
N GLY A 432 -19.25 -0.62 -43.51
CA GLY A 432 -20.27 0.33 -43.95
C GLY A 432 -19.86 1.12 -45.18
N HIS A 433 -18.89 0.63 -45.97
CA HIS A 433 -18.46 1.28 -47.20
C HIS A 433 -19.49 1.06 -48.32
N ALA A 434 -19.76 2.09 -49.11
CA ALA A 434 -20.69 2.03 -50.23
C ALA A 434 -20.05 2.59 -51.50
N ASP A 435 -20.22 1.87 -52.61
CA ASP A 435 -19.85 2.26 -53.97
C ASP A 435 -21.08 1.95 -54.86
N VAL A 436 -21.98 2.93 -54.99
CA VAL A 436 -23.30 2.74 -55.60
C VAL A 436 -23.50 3.70 -56.76
N HIS A 437 -23.81 3.14 -57.93
CA HIS A 437 -24.06 3.86 -59.17
C HIS A 437 -25.20 3.17 -59.93
N THR A 438 -26.43 3.67 -59.75
CA THR A 438 -27.62 3.19 -60.49
C THR A 438 -28.07 4.14 -61.59
N GLY A 439 -27.57 5.37 -61.58
CA GLY A 439 -28.04 6.47 -62.43
C GLY A 439 -29.22 7.25 -61.84
N LEU A 440 -29.75 6.83 -60.69
CA LEU A 440 -30.80 7.50 -59.92
C LEU A 440 -30.22 7.97 -58.57
N GLY A 441 -30.06 9.28 -58.41
CA GLY A 441 -29.32 9.86 -57.28
C GLY A 441 -30.00 9.66 -55.93
N PHE A 442 -31.34 9.70 -55.85
CA PHE A 442 -32.03 9.41 -54.59
C PHE A 442 -32.00 7.92 -54.26
N PHE A 443 -32.09 7.05 -55.27
CA PHE A 443 -32.01 5.60 -55.07
C PHE A 443 -30.63 5.16 -54.62
N ASP A 444 -29.56 5.72 -55.21
CA ASP A 444 -28.17 5.50 -54.78
C ASP A 444 -28.03 5.82 -53.28
N HIS A 445 -28.54 6.98 -52.87
CA HIS A 445 -28.53 7.40 -51.47
C HIS A 445 -29.28 6.44 -50.53
N MET A 446 -30.40 5.85 -50.97
CA MET A 446 -31.15 4.84 -50.19
C MET A 446 -30.38 3.53 -50.04
N LEU A 447 -29.70 3.07 -51.10
CA LEU A 447 -28.86 1.87 -51.04
C LEU A 447 -27.63 2.07 -50.15
N GLU A 448 -27.02 3.26 -50.16
CA GLU A 448 -25.95 3.62 -49.22
C GLU A 448 -26.41 3.52 -47.75
N GLN A 449 -27.68 3.81 -47.44
CA GLN A 449 -28.21 3.62 -46.09
C GLN A 449 -28.15 2.15 -45.66
N ILE A 450 -28.32 1.20 -46.59
CA ILE A 450 -28.22 -0.23 -46.31
C ILE A 450 -26.80 -0.58 -45.88
N ALA A 451 -25.79 -0.10 -46.60
CA ALA A 451 -24.39 -0.32 -46.25
C ALA A 451 -24.04 0.29 -44.88
N ARG A 452 -24.31 1.59 -44.73
CA ARG A 452 -23.91 2.36 -43.54
C ARG A 452 -24.58 1.87 -42.26
N HIS A 453 -25.89 1.64 -42.30
CA HIS A 453 -26.65 1.22 -41.12
C HIS A 453 -26.62 -0.30 -40.90
N GLY A 454 -26.37 -1.07 -41.97
CA GLY A 454 -26.09 -2.50 -41.91
C GLY A 454 -24.71 -2.82 -41.36
N GLY A 455 -23.75 -1.91 -41.51
CA GLY A 455 -22.33 -2.22 -41.30
C GLY A 455 -21.78 -3.15 -42.38
N PHE A 456 -22.33 -3.06 -43.59
CA PHE A 456 -21.97 -3.90 -44.74
C PHE A 456 -21.10 -3.10 -45.71
N ASP A 457 -20.19 -3.78 -46.41
CA ASP A 457 -19.54 -3.17 -47.56
C ASP A 457 -20.32 -3.55 -48.82
N LEU A 458 -20.82 -2.56 -49.56
CA LEU A 458 -21.76 -2.72 -50.65
C LEU A 458 -21.22 -2.02 -51.92
N THR A 459 -21.13 -2.78 -53.01
CA THR A 459 -20.91 -2.25 -54.36
C THR A 459 -22.12 -2.58 -55.22
N VAL A 460 -22.70 -1.58 -55.89
CA VAL A 460 -23.83 -1.73 -56.82
C VAL A 460 -23.55 -0.86 -58.04
N HIS A 461 -23.23 -1.47 -59.19
CA HIS A 461 -23.06 -0.76 -60.45
C HIS A 461 -24.11 -1.25 -61.44
N VAL A 462 -24.85 -0.32 -62.06
CA VAL A 462 -25.94 -0.63 -62.98
C VAL A 462 -25.79 0.20 -64.25
N ASP A 463 -25.89 -0.48 -65.39
CA ASP A 463 -26.19 0.14 -66.67
C ASP A 463 -27.65 -0.20 -67.02
N GLY A 464 -28.54 0.77 -66.88
CA GLY A 464 -29.99 0.58 -66.97
C GLY A 464 -30.63 1.41 -68.08
N ASP A 465 -31.81 1.00 -68.52
CA ASP A 465 -32.62 1.63 -69.56
C ASP A 465 -33.40 2.88 -69.10
N LEU A 466 -32.76 3.75 -68.30
CA LEU A 466 -33.37 4.97 -67.71
C LEU A 466 -33.98 5.97 -68.72
N HIS A 467 -33.73 5.79 -70.01
CA HIS A 467 -34.34 6.57 -71.09
C HIS A 467 -35.77 6.09 -71.44
N VAL A 468 -36.14 4.88 -71.02
CA VAL A 468 -37.50 4.32 -71.11
C VAL A 468 -38.27 4.68 -69.84
N ASP A 469 -37.84 4.12 -68.70
CA ASP A 469 -38.27 4.46 -67.34
C ASP A 469 -37.28 3.84 -66.31
N GLU A 470 -37.47 4.14 -65.02
CA GLU A 470 -36.66 3.62 -63.91
C GLU A 470 -37.08 2.22 -63.42
N HIS A 471 -38.16 1.64 -63.95
CA HIS A 471 -38.81 0.45 -63.40
C HIS A 471 -37.87 -0.75 -63.36
N HIS A 472 -37.29 -1.09 -64.52
CA HIS A 472 -36.39 -2.24 -64.66
C HIS A 472 -35.11 -2.03 -63.84
N THR A 473 -34.57 -0.81 -63.83
CA THR A 473 -33.35 -0.47 -63.07
C THR A 473 -33.53 -0.72 -61.57
N ILE A 474 -34.62 -0.27 -60.97
CA ILE A 474 -34.88 -0.45 -59.53
C ILE A 474 -35.20 -1.91 -59.20
N GLU A 475 -36.07 -2.56 -59.98
CA GLU A 475 -36.51 -3.92 -59.70
C GLU A 475 -35.35 -4.91 -59.82
N ASP A 476 -34.58 -4.84 -60.91
CA ASP A 476 -33.49 -5.77 -61.16
C ASP A 476 -32.32 -5.55 -60.19
N THR A 477 -32.11 -4.32 -59.72
CA THR A 477 -31.14 -4.01 -58.65
C THR A 477 -31.55 -4.69 -57.33
N ALA A 478 -32.85 -4.67 -57.00
CA ALA A 478 -33.38 -5.35 -55.82
C ALA A 478 -33.17 -6.88 -55.90
N LEU A 479 -33.42 -7.47 -57.07
CA LEU A 479 -33.19 -8.89 -57.32
C LEU A 479 -31.71 -9.27 -57.14
N ALA A 480 -30.80 -8.48 -57.73
CA ALA A 480 -29.37 -8.72 -57.64
C ALA A 480 -28.87 -8.57 -56.19
N LEU A 481 -29.34 -7.56 -55.46
CA LEU A 481 -29.02 -7.35 -54.05
C LEU A 481 -29.55 -8.46 -53.14
N GLY A 482 -30.79 -8.91 -53.34
CA GLY A 482 -31.38 -10.02 -52.59
C GLY A 482 -30.64 -11.34 -52.83
N ALA A 483 -30.25 -11.61 -54.08
CA ALA A 483 -29.45 -12.77 -54.43
C ALA A 483 -28.03 -12.72 -53.83
N ALA A 484 -27.38 -11.54 -53.83
CA ALA A 484 -26.07 -11.36 -53.21
C ALA A 484 -26.12 -11.56 -51.69
N LEU A 485 -27.20 -11.13 -51.03
CA LEU A 485 -27.43 -11.43 -49.62
C LEU A 485 -27.59 -12.93 -49.38
N LEU A 486 -28.40 -13.62 -50.19
CA LEU A 486 -28.61 -15.06 -50.05
C LEU A 486 -27.30 -15.85 -50.23
N ASP A 487 -26.48 -15.46 -51.22
CA ASP A 487 -25.14 -16.02 -51.46
C ASP A 487 -24.20 -15.79 -50.27
N ALA A 488 -24.16 -14.55 -49.75
CA ALA A 488 -23.36 -14.20 -48.58
C ALA A 488 -23.77 -14.96 -47.30
N LEU A 489 -25.06 -15.30 -47.16
CA LEU A 489 -25.58 -16.03 -45.99
C LEU A 489 -25.17 -17.50 -45.96
N GLY A 490 -24.88 -18.12 -47.11
CA GLY A 490 -24.49 -19.52 -47.20
C GLY A 490 -25.49 -20.48 -46.53
N ASP A 491 -25.02 -21.34 -45.63
CA ASP A 491 -25.84 -22.34 -44.92
C ASP A 491 -26.62 -21.77 -43.71
N LYS A 492 -26.50 -20.47 -43.45
CA LYS A 492 -27.20 -19.71 -42.39
C LYS A 492 -26.93 -20.19 -40.96
N ARG A 493 -25.92 -21.02 -40.71
CA ARG A 493 -25.58 -21.45 -39.34
C ARG A 493 -25.03 -20.29 -38.50
N GLY A 494 -25.40 -20.27 -37.23
CA GLY A 494 -24.88 -19.31 -36.26
C GLY A 494 -25.38 -17.87 -36.37
N ILE A 495 -26.37 -17.56 -37.21
CA ILE A 495 -26.96 -16.20 -37.29
C ILE A 495 -28.11 -15.99 -36.27
N GLU A 496 -28.34 -14.75 -35.83
CA GLU A 496 -29.44 -14.40 -34.90
C GLU A 496 -30.86 -14.48 -35.53
N ARG A 497 -30.97 -14.45 -36.87
CA ARG A 497 -32.19 -14.67 -37.70
C ARG A 497 -33.29 -13.58 -37.65
N TYR A 498 -33.47 -12.85 -36.54
CA TYR A 498 -34.55 -11.85 -36.37
C TYR A 498 -34.01 -10.44 -36.05
N GLY A 499 -34.74 -9.38 -36.39
CA GLY A 499 -34.40 -8.00 -35.99
C GLY A 499 -35.58 -7.01 -36.00
N PHE A 500 -35.55 -5.96 -35.16
CA PHE A 500 -36.69 -5.02 -35.01
C PHE A 500 -36.37 -3.55 -34.57
N LEU A 501 -37.08 -2.63 -35.25
CA LEU A 501 -37.54 -1.24 -34.96
C LEU A 501 -36.54 -0.05 -34.86
N LEU A 502 -36.86 1.06 -35.56
CA LEU A 502 -36.20 2.36 -35.46
C LEU A 502 -37.18 3.56 -35.63
N PRO A 503 -37.21 4.53 -34.69
CA PRO A 503 -37.85 5.84 -34.91
C PRO A 503 -36.87 6.84 -35.56
N MET A 504 -37.34 7.70 -36.47
CA MET A 504 -36.54 8.77 -37.08
C MET A 504 -37.41 9.99 -37.45
N ASP A 505 -37.05 11.17 -36.95
CA ASP A 505 -37.79 12.42 -37.15
C ASP A 505 -39.29 12.29 -36.85
N ASP A 506 -40.17 12.60 -37.81
CA ASP A 506 -41.62 12.43 -37.70
C ASP A 506 -42.11 11.04 -38.15
N ALA A 507 -41.19 10.13 -38.50
CA ALA A 507 -41.50 8.81 -39.00
C ALA A 507 -41.21 7.67 -37.99
N LEU A 508 -42.14 6.72 -37.88
CA LEU A 508 -41.92 5.44 -37.20
C LEU A 508 -41.91 4.32 -38.25
N ALA A 509 -40.74 3.73 -38.47
CA ALA A 509 -40.57 2.61 -39.38
C ALA A 509 -40.42 1.28 -38.61
N GLN A 510 -41.27 0.33 -38.96
CA GLN A 510 -41.25 -1.03 -38.45
C GLN A 510 -40.86 -1.97 -39.58
N VAL A 511 -39.70 -2.61 -39.43
CA VAL A 511 -39.24 -3.66 -40.34
C VAL A 511 -39.05 -4.93 -39.53
N ALA A 512 -39.84 -5.94 -39.83
CA ALA A 512 -39.72 -7.29 -39.30
C ALA A 512 -39.18 -8.21 -40.39
N LEU A 513 -38.01 -8.80 -40.12
CA LEU A 513 -37.28 -9.66 -41.04
C LEU A 513 -37.16 -11.07 -40.47
N ASP A 514 -37.43 -12.08 -41.30
CA ASP A 514 -37.08 -13.49 -41.04
C ASP A 514 -36.39 -14.10 -42.27
N LEU A 515 -35.11 -14.46 -42.11
CA LEU A 515 -34.27 -15.12 -43.13
C LEU A 515 -34.59 -16.63 -43.28
N SER A 516 -35.88 -16.95 -43.28
CA SER A 516 -36.44 -18.31 -43.22
C SER A 516 -36.26 -19.16 -44.48
N GLY A 517 -35.75 -18.59 -45.57
CA GLY A 517 -35.71 -19.26 -46.87
C GLY A 517 -37.05 -19.27 -47.62
N ARG A 518 -38.06 -18.54 -47.13
CA ARG A 518 -39.37 -18.38 -47.78
C ARG A 518 -39.66 -16.91 -48.00
N SER A 519 -39.98 -16.55 -49.25
CA SER A 519 -40.42 -15.19 -49.56
C SER A 519 -41.85 -14.96 -49.04
N TRP A 520 -42.02 -13.85 -48.32
CA TRP A 520 -43.32 -13.31 -47.97
C TRP A 520 -43.23 -11.81 -47.69
N PRO A 521 -43.49 -10.94 -48.68
CA PRO A 521 -43.45 -9.50 -48.49
C PRO A 521 -44.80 -8.95 -48.01
N VAL A 522 -44.76 -8.03 -47.04
CA VAL A 522 -45.89 -7.20 -46.62
C VAL A 522 -45.44 -5.75 -46.63
N TRP A 523 -46.20 -4.91 -47.33
CA TRP A 523 -45.92 -3.48 -47.47
C TRP A 523 -47.13 -2.65 -47.01
N ASP A 524 -46.92 -1.83 -45.99
CA ASP A 524 -47.92 -0.91 -45.44
C ASP A 524 -47.27 0.44 -45.13
N VAL A 525 -46.91 1.15 -46.20
CA VAL A 525 -46.30 2.49 -46.14
C VAL A 525 -47.10 3.41 -47.06
N PRO A 526 -48.04 4.22 -46.53
CA PRO A 526 -48.81 5.15 -47.35
C PRO A 526 -47.93 6.32 -47.77
N PHE A 527 -47.93 6.65 -49.06
CA PHE A 527 -47.32 7.87 -49.59
C PHE A 527 -48.38 8.84 -50.11
N THR A 528 -48.11 10.13 -49.97
CA THR A 528 -48.98 11.20 -50.47
C THR A 528 -48.44 11.85 -51.75
N ARG A 529 -47.14 11.68 -52.02
CA ARG A 529 -46.46 12.15 -53.24
C ARG A 529 -46.32 11.02 -54.24
N GLU A 530 -46.35 11.39 -55.52
CA GLU A 530 -46.07 10.48 -56.64
C GLU A 530 -44.59 10.09 -56.69
N HIS A 531 -43.69 11.01 -56.33
CA HIS A 531 -42.24 10.81 -56.33
C HIS A 531 -41.58 11.29 -55.03
N VAL A 532 -40.49 10.63 -54.64
CA VAL A 532 -39.53 11.11 -53.65
C VAL A 532 -38.15 11.13 -54.32
N GLY A 533 -37.60 12.33 -54.53
CA GLY A 533 -36.41 12.49 -55.35
C GLY A 533 -36.73 12.15 -56.81
N ASP A 534 -35.90 11.32 -57.43
CA ASP A 534 -36.06 10.79 -58.78
C ASP A 534 -36.70 9.38 -58.81
N VAL A 535 -37.33 8.94 -57.71
CA VAL A 535 -37.95 7.61 -57.59
C VAL A 535 -39.47 7.73 -57.39
N PRO A 536 -40.31 7.08 -58.22
CA PRO A 536 -41.75 6.98 -57.95
C PRO A 536 -42.02 6.18 -56.69
N THR A 537 -42.99 6.61 -55.90
CA THR A 537 -43.25 6.03 -54.58
C THR A 537 -43.75 4.59 -54.64
N GLU A 538 -44.38 4.17 -55.74
CA GLU A 538 -44.75 2.76 -55.95
C GLU A 538 -43.53 1.85 -56.07
N MET A 539 -42.42 2.35 -56.63
CA MET A 539 -41.22 1.55 -56.89
C MET A 539 -40.53 1.07 -55.61
N PHE A 540 -40.75 1.73 -54.46
CA PHE A 540 -40.27 1.22 -53.18
C PHE A 540 -40.92 -0.10 -52.79
N ALA A 541 -42.23 -0.25 -53.03
CA ALA A 541 -42.92 -1.51 -52.77
C ALA A 541 -42.40 -2.63 -53.71
N HIS A 542 -42.15 -2.29 -54.98
CA HIS A 542 -41.56 -3.20 -55.96
C HIS A 542 -40.14 -3.62 -55.55
N PHE A 543 -39.28 -2.67 -55.14
CA PHE A 543 -37.94 -2.95 -54.64
C PHE A 543 -37.95 -3.97 -53.50
N PHE A 544 -38.72 -3.73 -52.43
CA PHE A 544 -38.72 -4.62 -51.26
C PHE A 544 -39.38 -5.97 -51.54
N LYS A 545 -40.37 -6.02 -52.42
CA LYS A 545 -40.95 -7.28 -52.91
C LYS A 545 -39.90 -8.10 -53.66
N SER A 546 -39.25 -7.52 -54.65
CA SER A 546 -38.27 -8.21 -55.49
C SER A 546 -37.01 -8.61 -54.70
N PHE A 547 -36.57 -7.76 -53.76
CA PHE A 547 -35.55 -8.14 -52.79
C PHE A 547 -35.96 -9.37 -51.96
N ALA A 548 -37.17 -9.37 -51.39
CA ALA A 548 -37.64 -10.46 -50.53
C ALA A 548 -37.77 -11.79 -51.29
N ASP A 549 -38.22 -11.72 -52.55
CA ASP A 549 -38.31 -12.85 -53.46
C ASP A 549 -36.92 -13.45 -53.74
N ALA A 550 -35.93 -12.61 -54.09
CA ALA A 550 -34.57 -13.06 -54.38
C ALA A 550 -33.81 -13.54 -53.13
N ALA A 551 -33.93 -12.82 -52.01
CA ALA A 551 -33.30 -13.18 -50.73
C ALA A 551 -33.99 -14.37 -50.04
N LYS A 552 -35.17 -14.78 -50.53
CA LYS A 552 -36.04 -15.80 -49.94
C LYS A 552 -36.30 -15.51 -48.46
N CYS A 553 -36.72 -14.29 -48.15
CA CYS A 553 -37.00 -13.86 -46.78
C CYS A 553 -38.43 -13.35 -46.59
N ASN A 554 -38.94 -13.50 -45.36
CA ASN A 554 -40.17 -12.83 -44.97
C ASN A 554 -39.81 -11.42 -44.52
N LEU A 555 -40.49 -10.44 -45.11
CA LEU A 555 -40.20 -9.03 -44.91
C LEU A 555 -41.52 -8.28 -44.72
N ASN A 556 -41.78 -7.83 -43.49
CA ASN A 556 -42.97 -7.04 -43.17
C ASN A 556 -42.54 -5.62 -42.84
N ILE A 557 -42.98 -4.67 -43.66
CA ILE A 557 -42.62 -3.25 -43.56
C ILE A 557 -43.88 -2.44 -43.33
N ARG A 558 -43.86 -1.64 -42.26
CA ARG A 558 -44.86 -0.61 -41.98
C ARG A 558 -44.18 0.70 -41.65
N ALA A 559 -44.73 1.81 -42.11
CA ALA A 559 -44.25 3.13 -41.67
C ALA A 559 -45.36 4.16 -41.62
N GLU A 560 -45.34 4.97 -40.57
CA GLU A 560 -46.22 6.15 -40.39
C GLU A 560 -45.38 7.41 -40.25
N GLY A 561 -45.93 8.57 -40.63
CA GLY A 561 -45.25 9.86 -40.64
C GLY A 561 -45.85 10.83 -41.66
N ALA A 562 -45.64 12.13 -41.48
CA ALA A 562 -46.20 13.18 -42.33
C ALA A 562 -45.32 13.45 -43.57
N ASN A 563 -44.00 13.34 -43.44
CA ASN A 563 -43.07 13.55 -44.55
C ASN A 563 -42.72 12.22 -45.25
N ASP A 564 -43.09 12.11 -46.53
CA ASP A 564 -42.81 10.94 -47.38
C ASP A 564 -41.31 10.63 -47.53
N HIS A 565 -40.44 11.65 -47.52
CA HIS A 565 -38.99 11.47 -47.55
C HIS A 565 -38.48 10.81 -46.26
N HIS A 566 -38.91 11.33 -45.09
CA HIS A 566 -38.48 10.78 -43.81
C HIS A 566 -38.99 9.36 -43.61
N LYS A 567 -40.21 9.04 -44.09
CA LYS A 567 -40.76 7.67 -44.04
C LYS A 567 -39.90 6.67 -44.79
N ILE A 568 -39.57 6.94 -46.07
CA ILE A 568 -38.83 5.96 -46.85
C ILE A 568 -37.38 5.83 -46.38
N GLU A 569 -36.74 6.93 -46.01
CA GLU A 569 -35.39 6.88 -45.45
C GLU A 569 -35.37 6.13 -44.10
N ALA A 570 -36.38 6.33 -43.25
CA ALA A 570 -36.54 5.55 -42.02
C ALA A 570 -36.73 4.05 -42.30
N VAL A 571 -37.49 3.69 -43.34
CA VAL A 571 -37.67 2.30 -43.78
C VAL A 571 -36.34 1.67 -44.21
N PHE A 572 -35.55 2.33 -45.06
CA PHE A 572 -34.24 1.81 -45.49
C PHE A 572 -33.26 1.65 -44.32
N LYS A 573 -33.22 2.62 -43.41
CA LYS A 573 -32.38 2.55 -42.19
C LYS A 573 -32.84 1.44 -41.24
N ALA A 574 -34.15 1.30 -41.02
CA ALA A 574 -34.73 0.26 -40.18
C ALA A 574 -34.46 -1.13 -40.79
N PHE A 575 -34.62 -1.28 -42.10
CA PHE A 575 -34.32 -2.49 -42.85
C PHE A 575 -32.84 -2.87 -42.74
N ALA A 576 -31.93 -1.92 -42.94
CA ALA A 576 -30.49 -2.13 -42.80
C ALA A 576 -30.10 -2.65 -41.41
N ARG A 577 -30.68 -2.05 -40.34
CA ARG A 577 -30.43 -2.49 -38.96
C ARG A 577 -31.07 -3.84 -38.64
N ALA A 578 -32.26 -4.10 -39.16
CA ALA A 578 -32.91 -5.40 -39.04
C ALA A 578 -32.07 -6.50 -39.69
N LEU A 579 -31.49 -6.23 -40.88
CA LEU A 579 -30.52 -7.10 -41.53
C LEU A 579 -29.27 -7.30 -40.68
N ARG A 580 -28.64 -6.22 -40.20
CA ARG A 580 -27.43 -6.30 -39.35
C ARG A 580 -27.62 -7.20 -38.14
N GLN A 581 -28.76 -7.05 -37.47
CA GLN A 581 -29.11 -7.89 -36.34
C GLN A 581 -29.31 -9.34 -36.79
N ALA A 582 -30.16 -9.58 -37.80
CA ALA A 582 -30.49 -10.91 -38.27
C ALA A 582 -29.27 -11.71 -38.78
N VAL A 583 -28.27 -11.05 -39.38
CA VAL A 583 -27.06 -11.70 -39.91
C VAL A 583 -25.91 -11.79 -38.91
N ARG A 584 -26.06 -11.22 -37.70
CA ARG A 584 -25.02 -11.27 -36.66
C ARG A 584 -24.72 -12.71 -36.26
N ARG A 585 -23.43 -13.04 -36.18
CA ARG A 585 -22.96 -14.36 -35.71
C ARG A 585 -23.00 -14.43 -34.18
N ASP A 586 -23.52 -15.54 -33.65
CA ASP A 586 -23.45 -15.90 -32.24
C ASP A 586 -22.33 -16.94 -32.03
N PRO A 587 -21.20 -16.56 -31.39
CA PRO A 587 -20.08 -17.47 -31.13
C PRO A 587 -20.46 -18.74 -30.37
N ALA A 588 -21.53 -18.70 -29.55
CA ALA A 588 -21.99 -19.85 -28.78
C ALA A 588 -22.84 -20.83 -29.60
N ARG A 589 -23.20 -20.49 -30.84
CA ARG A 589 -24.15 -21.25 -31.69
C ARG A 589 -23.67 -21.44 -33.12
N MET A 590 -22.36 -21.34 -33.37
CA MET A 590 -21.79 -21.42 -34.72
C MET A 590 -22.12 -22.70 -35.49
N ASP A 591 -22.30 -23.83 -34.80
CA ASP A 591 -22.67 -25.12 -35.42
C ASP A 591 -24.19 -25.36 -35.50
N VAL A 592 -25.00 -24.43 -34.97
CA VAL A 592 -26.44 -24.58 -34.85
C VAL A 592 -27.13 -23.90 -36.03
N LEU A 593 -27.93 -24.66 -36.78
CA LEU A 593 -28.86 -24.10 -37.74
C LEU A 593 -30.05 -23.50 -36.96
N PRO A 594 -30.37 -22.19 -37.12
CA PRO A 594 -31.44 -21.53 -36.36
C PRO A 594 -32.87 -21.92 -36.86
N SER A 595 -33.14 -23.21 -37.01
CA SER A 595 -34.39 -23.78 -37.49
C SER A 595 -35.24 -24.34 -36.34
N THR A 596 -36.56 -24.18 -36.43
CA THR A 596 -37.52 -24.83 -35.52
C THR A 596 -37.86 -26.26 -35.95
N LYS A 597 -37.43 -26.70 -37.14
CA LYS A 597 -37.74 -28.03 -37.72
C LYS A 597 -36.54 -28.75 -38.35
N GLY A 598 -35.31 -28.27 -38.11
CA GLY A 598 -34.07 -28.88 -38.62
C GLY A 598 -33.69 -28.53 -40.07
N THR A 599 -34.49 -27.72 -40.77
CA THR A 599 -34.24 -27.25 -42.16
C THR A 599 -34.58 -25.77 -42.31
N LEU A 600 -33.81 -24.99 -43.08
CA LEU A 600 -33.94 -23.54 -43.31
C LEU A 600 -33.50 -23.14 -44.73
#